data_AF-A0A3S3RDH9-F1
#
_entry.id   AF-A0A3S3RDH9-F1
#
_cell.length_a   1.000
_cell.length_b   1.000
_cell.length_c   1.000
_cell.angle_alpha   90.00
_cell.angle_beta   90.00
_cell.angle_gamma   90.00
#
_symmetry.space_group_name_H-M   'P 1'
#
loop_
_entity.id
_entity.type
_entity.pdbx_description
1 polymer ?
#
loop_
_entity_poly.entity_id
_entity_poly.type
_entity_poly.pdbx_seq_one_letter_code
_entity_poly.pdbx_strand_id
1 'polypeptide(L)'
;MSMCSVNRPLQPGDPAPNIVLDAISREGKIALNDFRGRSPLLIGLFRGLHCPFCRRHVAAMAQLNPALREKGVECLAVVNT
;
A
#
# COMPACT_ATOMS: atom_id res chain seq x y z
N MET A 1 12.78 19.19 7.08
CA MET A 1 11.72 18.31 7.61
C MET A 1 12.36 16.97 7.90
N SER A 2 12.41 16.58 9.18
CA SER A 2 13.19 15.43 9.62
C SER A 2 12.54 14.11 9.15
N MET A 3 13.29 13.30 8.41
CA MET A 3 12.98 11.89 8.22
C MET A 3 13.04 11.22 9.59
N CYS A 4 11.88 10.90 10.17
CA CYS A 4 11.83 9.92 11.24
C CYS A 4 12.22 8.57 10.64
N SER A 5 13.52 8.25 10.64
CA SER A 5 13.99 6.88 10.48
C SER A 5 13.60 6.14 11.75
N VAL A 6 12.36 5.66 11.76
CA VAL A 6 11.86 4.80 12.82
C VAL A 6 12.52 3.44 12.59
N ASN A 7 13.60 3.16 13.32
CA ASN A 7 14.31 1.88 13.25
C ASN A 7 13.55 0.75 14.00
N ARG A 8 12.21 0.82 13.96
CA ARG A 8 11.25 -0.12 14.54
C ARG A 8 10.03 -0.21 13.60
N PRO A 9 9.24 -1.28 13.65
CA PRO A 9 7.96 -1.33 12.97
C PRO A 9 7.05 -0.17 13.41
N LEU A 10 6.28 0.38 12.45
CA LEU A 10 5.23 1.36 12.73
C LEU A 10 4.21 0.77 13.71
N GLN A 11 3.74 1.60 14.64
CA GLN A 11 2.71 1.28 15.61
C GLN A 11 1.41 2.02 15.28
N PRO A 12 0.25 1.55 15.76
CA PRO A 12 -0.99 2.30 15.65
C PRO A 12 -0.83 3.72 16.21
N GLY A 13 -1.31 4.73 15.47
CA GLY A 13 -1.15 6.14 15.82
C GLY A 13 0.13 6.79 15.29
N ASP A 14 1.15 6.02 14.90
CA ASP A 14 2.30 6.58 14.20
C ASP A 14 1.84 7.14 12.83
N PRO A 15 2.34 8.33 12.42
CA PRO A 15 2.08 8.81 11.08
C PRO A 15 2.75 7.86 10.07
N ALA A 16 1.97 7.34 9.13
CA ALA A 16 2.53 6.60 8.01
C ALA A 16 3.60 7.47 7.31
N PRO A 17 4.79 6.97 6.97
CA PRO A 17 5.79 7.75 6.23
C PRO A 17 5.31 7.99 4.80
N ASN A 18 5.74 9.09 4.19
CA ASN A 18 5.53 9.24 2.74
C ASN A 18 6.60 8.44 2.01
N ILE A 19 6.17 7.49 1.17
CA ILE A 19 7.02 6.80 0.21
C ILE A 19 6.48 7.04 -1.19
N VAL A 20 7.38 7.08 -2.17
CA VAL A 20 7.05 7.23 -3.58
C VAL A 20 7.59 6.00 -4.29
N LEU A 21 6.70 5.25 -4.93
CA LEU A 21 7.00 3.98 -5.59
C LEU A 21 6.63 4.07 -7.07
N ASP A 22 7.37 3.36 -7.91
CA ASP A 22 6.98 3.19 -9.31
C ASP A 22 5.74 2.29 -9.40
N ALA A 23 4.78 2.67 -10.24
CA ALA A 23 3.56 1.90 -10.43
C ALA A 23 3.83 0.72 -11.37
N ILE A 24 3.37 -0.47 -10.97
CA ILE A 24 3.42 -1.67 -11.82
C ILE A 24 2.21 -1.72 -12.76
N SER A 25 1.06 -1.19 -12.32
CA SER A 25 -0.21 -1.30 -13.04
C SER A 25 -0.42 -0.21 -14.11
N ARG A 26 0.41 0.84 -14.11
CA ARG A 26 0.32 1.99 -15.03
C ARG A 26 1.65 2.72 -15.07
N GLU A 27 1.82 3.59 -16.06
CA GLU A 27 2.96 4.51 -16.09
C GLU A 27 2.92 5.51 -14.92
N GLY A 28 4.11 5.91 -14.48
CA GLY A 28 4.30 6.93 -13.44
C GLY A 28 4.57 6.37 -12.04
N LYS A 29 4.51 7.27 -11.06
CA LYS A 29 4.77 6.97 -9.64
C LYS A 29 3.51 7.13 -8.81
N ILE A 30 3.46 6.46 -7.67
CA ILE A 30 2.41 6.60 -6.66
C ILE A 30 3.08 7.07 -5.36
N ALA A 31 2.62 8.18 -4.80
CA ALA A 31 3.03 8.64 -3.48
C ALA A 31 1.94 8.35 -2.45
N LEU A 32 2.29 7.92 -1.24
CA LEU A 32 1.28 7.72 -0.18
C LEU A 32 0.58 9.03 0.21
N ASN A 33 1.25 10.16 0.05
CA ASN A 33 0.65 11.48 0.25
C ASN A 33 -0.50 11.78 -0.71
N ASP A 34 -0.60 11.12 -1.86
CA ASP A 34 -1.69 11.33 -2.82
C ASP A 34 -3.05 10.94 -2.25
N PHE A 35 -3.07 10.10 -1.21
CA PHE A 35 -4.28 9.60 -0.54
C PHE A 35 -4.60 10.35 0.76
N ARG A 36 -3.64 11.05 1.37
CA ARG A 36 -3.84 11.69 2.67
C ARG A 36 -4.92 12.76 2.61
N GLY A 37 -5.83 12.72 3.59
CA GLY A 37 -6.96 13.64 3.67
C GLY A 37 -8.01 13.46 2.58
N ARG A 38 -7.85 12.47 1.69
CA ARG A 38 -8.79 12.16 0.61
C ARG A 38 -9.53 10.85 0.85
N SER A 39 -8.81 9.80 1.21
CA SER A 39 -9.39 8.48 1.48
C SER A 39 -8.57 7.69 2.50
N PRO A 40 -9.21 6.81 3.28
CA PRO A 40 -8.50 5.74 3.97
C PRO A 40 -7.79 4.84 2.95
N LEU A 41 -6.59 4.39 3.28
CA LEU A 41 -5.75 3.57 2.40
C LEU A 41 -5.39 2.25 3.10
N LEU A 42 -5.78 1.12 2.52
CA LEU A 42 -5.30 -0.20 2.88
C LEU A 42 -4.03 -0.52 2.09
N ILE A 43 -2.91 -0.71 2.78
CA ILE A 43 -1.62 -1.06 2.17
C ILE A 43 -1.29 -2.52 2.47
N GLY A 44 -1.14 -3.33 1.43
CA GLY A 44 -0.64 -4.70 1.52
C GLY A 44 0.85 -4.76 1.15
N LEU A 45 1.71 -5.13 2.09
CA LEU A 45 3.15 -5.31 1.84
C LEU A 45 3.46 -6.79 1.59
N PHE A 46 4.04 -7.10 0.43
CA PHE A 46 4.30 -8.47 -0.01
C PHE A 46 5.75 -8.65 -0.47
N ARG A 47 6.33 -9.83 -0.16
CA ARG A 47 7.73 -10.12 -0.51
C ARG A 47 8.02 -10.17 -2.02
N GLY A 48 7.01 -10.43 -2.85
CA GLY A 48 7.14 -10.51 -4.30
C GLY A 48 6.21 -11.54 -4.92
N LEU A 49 5.99 -11.42 -6.23
CA LEU A 49 5.05 -12.28 -6.98
C LEU A 49 5.59 -13.71 -7.22
N HIS A 50 6.89 -13.93 -7.01
CA HIS A 50 7.51 -15.26 -7.03
C HIS A 50 7.08 -16.14 -5.85
N CYS A 51 6.60 -15.54 -4.75
CA CYS A 51 6.13 -16.27 -3.58
C CYS A 51 4.65 -16.68 -3.75
N PRO A 52 4.30 -17.98 -3.69
CA PRO A 52 2.93 -18.44 -3.92
C PRO A 52 1.94 -17.90 -2.90
N PHE A 53 2.36 -17.71 -1.65
CA PHE A 53 1.54 -17.10 -0.61
C PHE A 53 1.26 -15.63 -0.90
N CYS A 54 2.29 -14.87 -1.28
CA CYS A 54 2.13 -13.45 -1.62
C CYS A 54 1.19 -13.28 -2.82
N ARG A 55 1.37 -14.07 -3.87
CA ARG A 55 0.49 -14.05 -5.06
C ARG A 55 -0.97 -14.32 -4.69
N ARG A 56 -1.23 -15.30 -3.82
CA ARG A 56 -2.60 -15.61 -3.36
C ARG A 56 -3.22 -14.45 -2.58
N HIS A 57 -2.47 -13.79 -1.70
CA HIS A 57 -2.99 -12.66 -0.92
C HIS A 57 -3.22 -11.41 -1.80
N VAL A 58 -2.37 -11.14 -2.78
CA VAL A 58 -2.60 -10.07 -3.77
C VAL A 58 -3.90 -10.34 -4.54
N ALA A 59 -4.12 -11.57 -4.99
CA ALA A 59 -5.36 -11.94 -5.66
C ALA A 59 -6.59 -11.78 -4.76
N ALA A 60 -6.50 -12.19 -3.48
CA ALA A 60 -7.58 -11.99 -2.52
C ALA A 60 -7.88 -10.49 -2.27
N MET A 61 -6.84 -9.66 -2.16
CA MET A 61 -6.98 -8.21 -2.04
C MET A 61 -7.67 -7.61 -3.27
N ALA A 62 -7.34 -8.07 -4.48
CA ALA A 62 -8.02 -7.65 -5.70
C ALA A 62 -9.51 -8.03 -5.72
N GLN A 63 -9.87 -9.21 -5.20
CA GLN A 63 -11.27 -9.65 -5.08
C GLN A 63 -12.07 -8.81 -4.07
N LEU A 64 -11.43 -8.37 -2.98
CA LEU A 64 -12.06 -7.54 -1.96
C LEU A 64 -12.12 -6.05 -2.34
N ASN A 65 -11.30 -5.61 -3.29
CA ASN A 65 -11.17 -4.21 -3.67
C ASN A 65 -12.50 -3.53 -4.02
N PRO A 66 -13.43 -4.12 -4.80
CA PRO A 66 -14.72 -3.48 -5.08
C PRO A 66 -15.51 -3.13 -3.81
N ALA A 67 -15.63 -4.09 -2.88
CA ALA A 67 -16.35 -3.89 -1.61
C ALA A 67 -15.66 -2.87 -0.68
N LEU A 68 -14.33 -2.78 -0.73
CA LEU A 68 -13.57 -1.77 0.01
C LEU A 68 -13.74 -0.38 -0.60
N ARG A 69 -13.73 -0.27 -1.93
CA ARG A 69 -13.95 0.98 -2.66
C ARG A 69 -15.36 1.53 -2.45
N GLU A 70 -16.38 0.68 -2.39
CA GLU A 70 -17.75 1.08 -2.03
C GLU A 70 -17.82 1.73 -0.64
N LYS A 71 -16.90 1.38 0.27
CA LYS A 71 -16.75 1.99 1.59
C LYS A 71 -15.79 3.19 1.61
N GLY A 72 -15.33 3.64 0.44
CA GLY A 72 -14.39 4.74 0.28
C GLY A 72 -12.94 4.40 0.63
N VAL A 73 -12.59 3.11 0.77
CA VAL A 73 -11.22 2.67 1.07
C VAL A 73 -10.48 2.38 -0.23
N GLU A 74 -9.35 3.04 -0.41
CA GLU A 74 -8.42 2.75 -1.50
C GLU A 74 -7.48 1.61 -1.11
N CYS A 75 -7.02 0.84 -2.10
CA CYS A 75 -6.18 -0.34 -1.89
C CYS A 75 -4.88 -0.23 -2.68
N LEU A 76 -3.72 -0.39 -2.01
CA LEU A 76 -2.41 -0.42 -2.64
C LEU A 76 -1.64 -1.69 -2.26
N ALA A 77 -1.35 -2.53 -3.23
CA ALA A 77 -0.46 -3.67 -3.07
C ALA A 77 0.97 -3.27 -3.44
N VAL A 78 1.91 -3.41 -2.50
CA VAL A 78 3.34 -3.18 -2.69
C VAL A 78 4.04 -4.53 -2.72
N VAL A 79 4.72 -4.81 -3.82
CA VAL A 79 5.53 -6.01 -4.02
C VAL A 79 6.97 -5.61 -4.27
N ASN A 80 7.91 -6.43 -3.80
CA ASN A 80 9.29 -6.37 -4.29
C ASN A 80 9.35 -7.21 -5.58
N THR A 81 9.50 -6.56 -6.72
CA THR A 81 9.64 -7.19 -8.05
C THR A 81 11.09 -7.49 -8.34
#